data_AF-A0A3G8JJS3-F1
#
_entry.id   AF-A0A3G8JJS3-F1
#
_cell.length_a   1.000
_cell.length_b   1.000
_cell.length_c   1.000
_cell.angle_alpha   90.00
_cell.angle_beta   90.00
_cell.angle_gamma   90.00
#
_symmetry.space_group_name_H-M   'P 1'
#
loop_
_entity.id
_entity.type
_entity.pdbx_description
1 polymer ?
#
loop_
_entity_poly.entity_id
_entity_poly.type
_entity_poly.pdbx_seq_one_letter_code
_entity_poly.pdbx_strand_id
1 'polypeptide(L)'
;MSIVIGNLIGFAVIIFLFWKYLRPVLSKAVNAQKETIAHNVAESEAAKARVVDAKAAHERALAEAKAEAEELHKGALVDAKAISEDIKAQADSEVKRITEHGKAQVALSRSSLVRELRTDLGLTAVDGAGQLVRSHLADPQAQSDSIDRVIDELESMSAGGPGDLVAHSSELIGLHSMRASSRDAARAVAKEFDAKAGSLDGEALTAAAVELTDVIRLLDANPVLRKRLTEDEDNTAGQTELARNLFGGKVSPIVVDILVAAVEQRWSTTADFTAALRRQDALVVLAAAERDGTIEQVENELFGVARLLEQNPRLASLLSDHTHDAAKRVDLLQSLVGDKVGAHTWYLLSHTLVLLHGQPADVAVDHLAELAAARRGESVAHVVSAADLTDAQQARLASVLGTIYGRTISVQTEIDPDLLGGLRIAVGDEVIEADVATRLAKAAESLPR
;
A
#
# COMPACT_ATOMS: atom_id res chain seq x y z
N MET A 1 166.48 21.06 -13.74
CA MET A 1 165.78 20.29 -12.70
C MET A 1 164.72 21.10 -11.92
N SER A 2 164.68 22.43 -12.05
CA SER A 2 163.71 23.32 -11.38
C SER A 2 162.28 23.32 -11.95
N ILE A 3 162.08 22.94 -13.22
CA ILE A 3 160.76 22.99 -13.88
C ILE A 3 159.82 21.83 -13.44
N VAL A 4 160.37 20.67 -13.06
CA VAL A 4 159.57 19.49 -12.66
C VAL A 4 158.93 19.67 -11.29
N ILE A 5 159.62 20.33 -10.35
CA ILE A 5 159.14 20.54 -8.97
C ILE A 5 157.96 21.54 -8.95
N GLY A 6 158.03 22.61 -9.76
CA GLY A 6 156.93 23.58 -9.87
C GLY A 6 155.64 22.97 -10.45
N ASN A 7 155.77 22.05 -11.42
CA ASN A 7 154.61 21.37 -12.00
C ASN A 7 153.95 20.39 -11.00
N LEU A 8 154.75 19.73 -10.16
CA LEU A 8 154.24 18.83 -9.11
C LEU A 8 153.45 19.60 -8.04
N ILE A 9 153.91 20.80 -7.66
CA ILE A 9 153.19 21.66 -6.70
C ILE A 9 151.90 22.19 -7.32
N GLY A 10 151.94 22.65 -8.59
CA GLY A 10 150.73 23.05 -9.31
C GLY A 10 149.69 21.93 -9.41
N PHE A 11 150.15 20.70 -9.68
CA PHE A 11 149.29 19.51 -9.73
C PHE A 11 148.71 19.15 -8.35
N ALA A 12 149.50 19.29 -7.28
CA ALA A 12 149.03 19.06 -5.91
C ALA A 12 147.93 20.06 -5.48
N VAL A 13 148.05 21.33 -5.88
CA VAL A 13 147.03 22.37 -5.59
C VAL A 13 145.73 22.08 -6.36
N ILE A 14 145.83 21.67 -7.63
CA ILE A 14 144.66 21.28 -8.42
C ILE A 14 143.96 20.06 -7.80
N ILE A 15 144.71 19.04 -7.37
CA ILE A 15 144.15 17.88 -6.69
C ILE A 15 143.45 18.30 -5.39
N PHE A 16 144.05 19.18 -4.60
CA PHE A 16 143.44 19.65 -3.35
C PHE A 16 142.11 20.38 -3.60
N LEU A 17 142.05 21.29 -4.57
CA LEU A 17 140.82 21.97 -4.97
C LEU A 17 139.76 20.98 -5.48
N PHE A 18 140.16 20.00 -6.29
CA PHE A 18 139.26 18.96 -6.79
C PHE A 18 138.69 18.09 -5.66
N TRP A 19 139.54 17.71 -4.69
CA TRP A 19 139.16 16.88 -3.56
C TRP A 19 138.30 17.63 -2.53
N LYS A 20 138.58 18.91 -2.29
CA LYS A 20 137.89 19.75 -1.29
C LYS A 20 136.56 20.30 -1.78
N TYR A 21 136.46 20.74 -3.05
CA TYR A 21 135.29 21.45 -3.56
C TYR A 21 134.47 20.67 -4.58
N LEU A 22 135.09 19.94 -5.52
CA LEU A 22 134.35 19.21 -6.56
C LEU A 22 133.78 17.87 -6.09
N ARG A 23 134.57 17.08 -5.35
CA ARG A 23 134.17 15.75 -4.83
C ARG A 23 132.86 15.75 -4.02
N PRO A 24 132.64 16.64 -3.02
CA PRO A 24 131.42 16.57 -2.19
C PRO A 24 130.14 16.92 -2.96
N VAL A 25 130.22 17.81 -3.96
CA VAL A 25 129.07 18.16 -4.82
C VAL A 25 128.71 16.98 -5.74
N LEU A 26 129.71 16.35 -6.35
CA LEU A 26 129.51 15.17 -7.20
C LEU A 26 128.96 13.98 -6.40
N SER A 27 129.48 13.71 -5.20
CA SER A 27 128.99 12.61 -4.37
C SER A 27 127.57 12.82 -3.86
N LYS A 28 127.19 14.07 -3.52
CA LYS A 28 125.81 14.39 -3.14
C LYS A 28 124.85 14.20 -4.31
N ALA A 29 125.22 14.64 -5.51
CA ALA A 29 124.41 14.43 -6.71
C ALA A 29 124.24 12.94 -7.03
N VAL A 30 125.30 12.13 -6.96
CA VAL A 30 125.24 10.68 -7.22
C VAL A 30 124.41 9.95 -6.16
N ASN A 31 124.51 10.30 -4.88
CA ASN A 31 123.71 9.66 -3.82
C ASN A 31 122.23 10.06 -3.89
N ALA A 32 121.93 11.34 -4.17
CA ALA A 32 120.55 11.78 -4.42
C ALA A 32 119.94 11.03 -5.60
N GLN A 33 120.69 10.83 -6.70
CA GLN A 33 120.24 10.04 -7.84
C GLN A 33 119.98 8.58 -7.46
N LYS A 34 120.86 7.96 -6.65
CA LYS A 34 120.67 6.58 -6.15
C LYS A 34 119.42 6.45 -5.27
N GLU A 35 119.16 7.42 -4.40
CA GLU A 35 118.00 7.43 -3.51
C GLU A 35 116.69 7.65 -4.29
N THR A 36 116.68 8.55 -5.28
CA THR A 36 115.53 8.71 -6.20
C THR A 36 115.28 7.45 -7.02
N ILE A 37 116.34 6.77 -7.51
CA ILE A 37 116.18 5.49 -8.22
C ILE A 37 115.62 4.42 -7.27
N ALA A 38 116.14 4.31 -6.05
CA ALA A 38 115.66 3.35 -5.06
C ALA A 38 114.19 3.62 -4.67
N HIS A 39 113.82 4.88 -4.46
CA HIS A 39 112.43 5.31 -4.21
C HIS A 39 111.53 4.98 -5.40
N ASN A 40 111.93 5.33 -6.62
CA ASN A 40 111.14 5.07 -7.83
C ASN A 40 110.98 3.58 -8.11
N VAL A 41 111.99 2.75 -7.78
CA VAL A 41 111.90 1.28 -7.87
C VAL A 41 110.94 0.74 -6.81
N ALA A 42 111.05 1.18 -5.55
CA ALA A 42 110.15 0.77 -4.48
C ALA A 42 108.70 1.22 -4.73
N GLU A 43 108.50 2.43 -5.24
CA GLU A 43 107.18 2.95 -5.63
C GLU A 43 106.61 2.20 -6.84
N SER A 44 107.45 1.84 -7.82
CA SER A 44 107.03 1.00 -8.95
C SER A 44 106.65 -0.41 -8.51
N GLU A 45 107.39 -1.02 -7.58
CA GLU A 45 107.04 -2.33 -7.00
C GLU A 45 105.74 -2.26 -6.19
N ALA A 46 105.56 -1.23 -5.35
CA ALA A 46 104.32 -1.00 -4.61
C ALA A 46 103.13 -0.71 -5.54
N ALA A 47 103.33 0.05 -6.62
CA ALA A 47 102.30 0.31 -7.62
C ALA A 47 101.92 -0.97 -8.38
N LYS A 48 102.91 -1.82 -8.74
CA LYS A 48 102.65 -3.14 -9.32
C LYS A 48 101.87 -4.04 -8.35
N ALA A 49 102.24 -4.06 -7.07
CA ALA A 49 101.52 -4.81 -6.04
C ALA A 49 100.07 -4.32 -5.88
N ARG A 50 99.83 -3.00 -5.83
CA ARG A 50 98.47 -2.42 -5.78
C ARG A 50 97.64 -2.77 -7.01
N VAL A 51 98.23 -2.83 -8.21
CA VAL A 51 97.52 -3.27 -9.42
C VAL A 51 97.14 -4.75 -9.34
N VAL A 52 98.01 -5.60 -8.79
CA VAL A 52 97.69 -7.02 -8.56
C VAL A 52 96.56 -7.17 -7.53
N ASP A 53 96.63 -6.45 -6.41
CA ASP A 53 95.57 -6.46 -5.39
C ASP A 53 94.25 -5.89 -5.90
N ALA A 54 94.27 -4.80 -6.66
CA ALA A 54 93.09 -4.21 -7.27
C ALA A 54 92.47 -5.14 -8.32
N LYS A 55 93.28 -5.84 -9.12
CA LYS A 55 92.80 -6.88 -10.04
C LYS A 55 92.17 -8.04 -9.28
N ALA A 56 92.82 -8.53 -8.23
CA ALA A 56 92.29 -9.61 -7.40
C ALA A 56 90.98 -9.19 -6.69
N ALA A 57 90.88 -7.97 -6.18
CA ALA A 57 89.66 -7.43 -5.57
C ALA A 57 88.54 -7.24 -6.60
N HIS A 58 88.86 -6.76 -7.80
CA HIS A 58 87.90 -6.63 -8.89
C HIS A 58 87.39 -8.00 -9.37
N GLU A 59 88.27 -8.99 -9.52
CA GLU A 59 87.89 -10.36 -9.87
C GLU A 59 87.01 -11.01 -8.79
N ARG A 60 87.31 -10.78 -7.50
CA ARG A 60 86.45 -11.22 -6.39
C ARG A 60 85.08 -10.54 -6.41
N ALA A 61 85.03 -9.22 -6.58
CA ALA A 61 83.78 -8.47 -6.66
C ALA A 61 82.94 -8.90 -7.89
N LEU A 62 83.58 -9.20 -9.02
CA LEU A 62 82.90 -9.76 -10.19
C LEU A 62 82.38 -11.17 -9.93
N ALA A 63 83.13 -12.00 -9.20
CA ALA A 63 82.69 -13.35 -8.84
C ALA A 63 81.51 -13.30 -7.85
N GLU A 64 81.55 -12.42 -6.86
CA GLU A 64 80.49 -12.20 -5.88
C GLU A 64 79.22 -11.62 -6.54
N ALA A 65 79.35 -10.58 -7.37
CA ALA A 65 78.23 -10.01 -8.12
C ALA A 65 77.61 -11.02 -9.10
N LYS A 66 78.41 -11.91 -9.70
CA LYS A 66 77.88 -13.02 -10.52
C LYS A 66 77.13 -14.03 -9.67
N ALA A 67 77.65 -14.40 -8.50
CA ALA A 67 76.99 -15.32 -7.58
C ALA A 67 75.65 -14.74 -7.07
N GLU A 68 75.63 -13.46 -6.68
CA GLU A 68 74.43 -12.75 -6.24
C GLU A 68 73.41 -12.59 -7.38
N ALA A 69 73.86 -12.27 -8.60
CA ALA A 69 72.99 -12.22 -9.77
C ALA A 69 72.38 -13.59 -10.12
N GLU A 70 73.14 -14.68 -9.99
CA GLU A 70 72.63 -16.04 -10.16
C GLU A 70 71.60 -16.41 -9.08
N GLU A 71 71.84 -16.02 -7.83
CA GLU A 71 70.90 -16.24 -6.72
C GLU A 71 69.61 -15.43 -6.91
N LEU A 72 69.73 -14.14 -7.26
CA LEU A 72 68.59 -13.28 -7.58
C LEU A 72 67.80 -13.81 -8.77
N HIS A 73 68.48 -14.30 -9.82
CA HIS A 73 67.82 -14.91 -10.97
C HIS A 73 67.07 -16.18 -10.58
N LYS A 74 67.66 -17.05 -9.76
CA LYS A 74 66.99 -18.24 -9.21
C LYS A 74 65.78 -17.85 -8.36
N GLY A 75 65.91 -16.84 -7.50
CA GLY A 75 64.80 -16.28 -6.72
C GLY A 75 63.67 -15.77 -7.62
N ALA A 76 63.99 -14.96 -8.62
CA ALA A 76 63.01 -14.44 -9.58
C ALA A 76 62.31 -15.55 -10.40
N LEU A 77 63.00 -16.65 -10.73
CA LEU A 77 62.38 -17.80 -11.39
C LEU A 77 61.41 -18.55 -10.46
N VAL A 78 61.75 -18.66 -9.17
CA VAL A 78 60.86 -19.24 -8.15
C VAL A 78 59.63 -18.35 -7.94
N ASP A 79 59.81 -17.04 -7.82
CA ASP A 79 58.73 -16.07 -7.66
C ASP A 79 57.83 -16.02 -8.91
N ALA A 80 58.40 -16.02 -10.11
CA ALA A 80 57.64 -16.07 -11.35
C ALA A 80 56.79 -17.34 -11.45
N LYS A 81 57.33 -18.48 -10.99
CA LYS A 81 56.58 -19.74 -10.90
C LYS A 81 55.46 -19.64 -9.86
N ALA A 82 55.73 -19.10 -8.68
CA ALA A 82 54.74 -18.91 -7.62
C ALA A 82 53.60 -17.98 -8.06
N ILE A 83 53.91 -16.87 -8.73
CA ILE A 83 52.92 -15.95 -9.32
C ILE A 83 52.08 -16.68 -10.37
N SER A 84 52.70 -17.48 -11.25
CA SER A 84 51.94 -18.25 -12.25
C SER A 84 51.03 -19.29 -11.60
N GLU A 85 51.44 -19.91 -10.50
CA GLU A 85 50.62 -20.87 -9.75
C GLU A 85 49.46 -20.18 -9.03
N ASP A 86 49.68 -19.01 -8.41
CA ASP A 86 48.63 -18.21 -7.77
C ASP A 86 47.61 -17.69 -8.79
N ILE A 87 48.05 -17.16 -9.95
CA ILE A 87 47.15 -16.74 -11.03
C ILE A 87 46.29 -17.91 -11.51
N LYS A 88 46.87 -19.11 -11.64
CA LYS A 88 46.10 -20.32 -11.99
C LYS A 88 45.08 -20.68 -10.91
N ALA A 89 45.45 -20.64 -9.64
CA ALA A 89 44.56 -20.93 -8.53
C ALA A 89 43.39 -19.91 -8.44
N GLN A 90 43.68 -18.62 -8.65
CA GLN A 90 42.68 -17.56 -8.72
C GLN A 90 41.76 -17.74 -9.92
N ALA A 91 42.31 -18.05 -11.10
CA ALA A 91 41.53 -18.33 -12.29
C ALA A 91 40.58 -19.55 -12.10
N ASP A 92 41.07 -20.63 -11.48
CA ASP A 92 40.25 -21.80 -11.15
C ASP A 92 39.12 -21.46 -10.16
N SER A 93 39.40 -20.62 -9.16
CA SER A 93 38.40 -20.12 -8.22
C SER A 93 37.33 -19.26 -8.91
N GLU A 94 37.75 -18.37 -9.81
CA GLU A 94 36.85 -17.49 -10.56
C GLU A 94 35.97 -18.27 -11.54
N VAL A 95 36.54 -19.27 -12.24
CA VAL A 95 35.79 -20.19 -13.10
C VAL A 95 34.74 -20.95 -12.28
N LYS A 96 35.08 -21.45 -11.08
CA LYS A 96 34.11 -22.09 -10.18
C LYS A 96 33.00 -21.13 -9.77
N ARG A 97 33.34 -19.91 -9.35
CA ARG A 97 32.39 -18.87 -8.94
C ARG A 97 31.41 -18.52 -10.06
N ILE A 98 31.92 -18.29 -11.28
CA ILE A 98 31.10 -18.01 -12.46
C ILE A 98 30.20 -19.20 -12.79
N THR A 99 30.72 -20.42 -12.68
CA THR A 99 29.94 -21.64 -12.95
C THR A 99 28.83 -21.84 -11.94
N GLU A 100 29.09 -21.66 -10.64
CA GLU A 100 28.09 -21.76 -9.58
C GLU A 100 27.02 -20.67 -9.71
N HIS A 101 27.43 -19.43 -9.96
CA HIS A 101 26.51 -18.32 -10.23
C HIS A 101 25.66 -18.59 -11.47
N GLY A 102 26.26 -19.09 -12.56
CA GLY A 102 25.55 -19.48 -13.78
C GLY A 102 24.53 -20.59 -13.53
N LYS A 103 24.89 -21.62 -12.75
CA LYS A 103 23.94 -22.68 -12.34
C LYS A 103 22.78 -22.12 -11.52
N ALA A 104 23.03 -21.22 -10.59
CA ALA A 104 22.00 -20.55 -9.81
C ALA A 104 21.08 -19.70 -10.71
N GLN A 105 21.64 -18.94 -11.66
CA GLN A 105 20.87 -18.13 -12.60
C GLN A 105 19.99 -18.99 -13.53
N VAL A 106 20.50 -20.14 -14.00
CA VAL A 106 19.73 -21.10 -14.80
C VAL A 106 18.61 -21.71 -13.97
N ALA A 107 18.86 -22.05 -12.70
CA ALA A 107 17.83 -22.57 -11.80
C ALA A 107 16.72 -21.53 -11.54
N LEU A 108 17.09 -20.26 -11.35
CA LEU A 108 16.14 -19.15 -11.23
C LEU A 108 15.31 -18.99 -12.50
N SER A 109 15.97 -18.93 -13.67
CA SER A 109 15.30 -18.81 -14.97
C SER A 109 14.36 -20.00 -15.24
N ARG A 110 14.77 -21.21 -14.86
CA ARG A 110 13.89 -22.39 -14.95
C ARG A 110 12.68 -22.27 -14.04
N SER A 111 12.85 -21.76 -12.82
CA SER A 111 11.71 -21.60 -11.89
C SER A 111 10.74 -20.50 -12.32
N SER A 112 11.23 -19.41 -12.93
CA SER A 112 10.37 -18.38 -13.52
C SER A 112 9.63 -18.90 -14.76
N LEU A 113 10.31 -19.62 -15.65
CA LEU A 113 9.68 -20.26 -16.83
C LEU A 113 8.60 -21.26 -16.43
N VAL A 114 8.84 -22.08 -15.40
CA VAL A 114 7.83 -23.04 -14.91
C VAL A 114 6.62 -22.32 -14.30
N ARG A 115 6.84 -21.18 -13.64
CA ARG A 115 5.78 -20.38 -13.05
C ARG A 115 4.92 -19.72 -14.14
N GLU A 116 5.56 -19.06 -15.11
CA GLU A 116 4.91 -18.50 -16.30
C GLU A 116 4.10 -19.56 -17.05
N LEU A 117 4.70 -20.72 -17.32
CA LEU A 117 3.99 -21.84 -17.97
C LEU A 117 2.79 -22.33 -17.15
N ARG A 118 2.87 -22.35 -15.82
CA ARG A 118 1.74 -22.73 -14.96
C ARG A 118 0.61 -21.71 -15.02
N THR A 119 0.94 -20.42 -15.07
CA THR A 119 -0.04 -19.35 -15.24
C THR A 119 -0.72 -19.45 -16.60
N ASP A 120 0.05 -19.58 -17.69
CA ASP A 120 -0.49 -19.69 -19.05
C ASP A 120 -1.36 -20.94 -19.25
N LEU A 121 -0.89 -22.09 -18.74
CA LEU A 121 -1.66 -23.32 -18.76
C LEU A 121 -2.94 -23.20 -17.91
N GLY A 122 -2.85 -22.53 -16.76
CA GLY A 122 -3.99 -22.25 -15.89
C GLY A 122 -5.04 -21.39 -16.59
N LEU A 123 -4.63 -20.29 -17.22
CA LEU A 123 -5.53 -19.39 -17.96
C LEU A 123 -6.18 -20.12 -19.13
N THR A 124 -5.39 -20.86 -19.92
CA THR A 124 -5.92 -21.67 -21.04
C THR A 124 -6.91 -22.74 -20.55
N ALA A 125 -6.65 -23.35 -19.40
CA ALA A 125 -7.56 -24.33 -18.80
C ALA A 125 -8.87 -23.69 -18.31
N VAL A 126 -8.81 -22.49 -17.71
CA VAL A 126 -10.01 -21.73 -17.31
C VAL A 126 -10.81 -21.28 -18.52
N ASP A 127 -10.16 -20.82 -19.59
CA ASP A 127 -10.82 -20.46 -20.85
C ASP A 127 -11.51 -21.66 -21.48
N GLY A 128 -10.84 -22.82 -21.52
CA GLY A 128 -11.41 -24.08 -22.00
C GLY A 128 -12.59 -24.54 -21.15
N ALA A 129 -12.49 -24.43 -19.82
CA ALA A 129 -13.60 -24.70 -18.91
C ALA A 129 -14.77 -23.73 -19.16
N GLY A 130 -14.49 -22.45 -19.37
CA GLY A 130 -15.50 -21.43 -19.70
C GLY A 130 -16.23 -21.71 -21.01
N GLN A 131 -15.52 -22.18 -22.04
CA GLN A 131 -16.13 -22.64 -23.29
C GLN A 131 -17.01 -23.88 -23.09
N LEU A 132 -16.53 -24.87 -22.33
CA LEU A 132 -17.29 -26.08 -22.02
C LEU A 132 -18.57 -25.75 -21.26
N VAL A 133 -18.47 -24.91 -20.22
CA VAL A 133 -19.62 -24.48 -19.43
C VAL A 133 -20.61 -23.67 -20.27
N ARG A 134 -20.14 -22.73 -21.11
CA ARG A 134 -20.99 -22.00 -22.05
C ARG A 134 -21.72 -22.93 -23.03
N SER A 135 -21.05 -23.98 -23.51
CA SER A 135 -21.68 -24.97 -24.38
C SER A 135 -22.73 -25.82 -23.66
N HIS A 136 -22.51 -26.15 -22.40
CA HIS A 136 -23.45 -26.90 -21.58
C HIS A 136 -24.68 -26.04 -21.21
N LEU A 137 -24.46 -24.77 -20.84
CA LEU A 137 -25.50 -23.80 -20.52
C LEU A 137 -26.18 -23.20 -21.75
N ALA A 138 -25.93 -23.72 -22.96
CA ALA A 138 -26.75 -23.42 -24.13
C ALA A 138 -28.08 -24.20 -24.12
N ASP A 139 -28.18 -25.26 -23.31
CA ASP A 139 -29.40 -26.02 -23.08
C ASP A 139 -30.28 -25.31 -22.01
N PRO A 140 -31.54 -24.94 -22.33
CA PRO A 140 -32.44 -24.30 -21.38
C PRO A 140 -32.64 -25.08 -20.07
N GLN A 141 -32.61 -26.43 -20.13
CA GLN A 141 -32.72 -27.24 -18.92
C GLN A 141 -31.50 -27.06 -18.01
N ALA A 142 -30.30 -27.07 -18.58
CA ALA A 142 -29.06 -26.85 -17.83
C ALA A 142 -28.99 -25.44 -17.22
N GLN A 143 -29.55 -24.43 -17.88
CA GLN A 143 -29.70 -23.08 -17.33
C GLN A 143 -30.65 -23.05 -16.13
N SER A 144 -31.83 -23.66 -16.25
CA SER A 144 -32.79 -23.78 -15.15
C SER A 144 -32.18 -24.53 -13.95
N ASP A 145 -31.52 -25.67 -14.21
CA ASP A 145 -30.85 -26.46 -13.16
C ASP A 145 -29.71 -25.67 -12.49
N SER A 146 -29.09 -24.71 -13.20
CA SER A 146 -28.10 -23.80 -12.61
C SER A 146 -28.73 -22.76 -11.70
N ILE A 147 -29.90 -22.23 -12.06
CA ILE A 147 -30.67 -21.30 -11.23
C ILE A 147 -31.14 -22.02 -9.95
N ASP A 148 -31.72 -23.21 -10.10
CA ASP A 148 -32.21 -24.00 -8.96
C ASP A 148 -31.09 -24.34 -7.98
N ARG A 149 -29.90 -24.71 -8.46
CA ARG A 149 -28.72 -24.94 -7.61
C ARG A 149 -28.32 -23.72 -6.78
N VAL A 150 -28.42 -22.51 -7.35
CA VAL A 150 -28.11 -21.28 -6.61
C VAL A 150 -29.18 -21.00 -5.55
N ILE A 151 -30.46 -21.19 -5.89
CA ILE A 151 -31.57 -21.02 -4.93
C ILE A 151 -31.39 -22.02 -3.77
N ASP A 152 -31.04 -23.27 -4.06
CA ASP A 152 -30.78 -24.30 -3.05
C ASP A 152 -29.55 -23.97 -2.17
N GLU A 153 -28.49 -23.40 -2.76
CA GLU A 153 -27.32 -22.91 -2.02
C GLU A 153 -27.71 -21.81 -1.04
N LEU A 154 -28.51 -20.82 -1.48
CA LEU A 154 -29.02 -19.75 -0.62
C LEU A 154 -29.95 -20.26 0.48
N GLU A 155 -30.81 -21.24 0.16
CA GLU A 155 -31.68 -21.89 1.13
C GLU A 155 -30.86 -22.59 2.22
N SER A 156 -29.78 -23.29 1.84
CA SER A 156 -28.87 -23.93 2.79
C SER A 156 -28.14 -22.93 3.69
N MET A 157 -27.79 -21.74 3.17
CA MET A 157 -27.21 -20.66 3.95
C MET A 157 -28.20 -20.10 4.96
N SER A 158 -29.48 -19.98 4.60
CA SER A 158 -30.54 -19.54 5.50
C SER A 158 -30.85 -20.55 6.63
N ALA A 159 -30.67 -21.85 6.37
CA ALA A 159 -30.94 -22.94 7.32
C ALA A 159 -29.88 -23.09 8.43
N GLY A 160 -28.72 -22.42 8.31
CA GLY A 160 -27.61 -22.43 9.29
C GLY A 160 -27.88 -21.73 10.62
N GLY A 161 -29.10 -21.20 10.82
CA GLY A 161 -29.52 -20.48 12.02
C GLY A 161 -29.29 -18.97 11.91
N PRO A 162 -30.17 -18.13 12.51
CA PRO A 162 -30.14 -16.66 12.39
C PRO A 162 -28.99 -15.98 13.18
N GLY A 163 -27.86 -16.68 13.38
CA GLY A 163 -26.88 -16.34 14.42
C GLY A 163 -25.56 -15.71 13.95
N ASP A 164 -25.17 -15.83 12.67
CA ASP A 164 -23.80 -15.43 12.26
C ASP A 164 -23.67 -14.88 10.83
N LEU A 165 -24.76 -14.84 10.05
CA LEU A 165 -24.77 -14.18 8.75
C LEU A 165 -25.45 -12.81 8.89
N VAL A 166 -24.62 -11.80 9.14
CA VAL A 166 -24.87 -10.37 8.90
C VAL A 166 -25.98 -9.76 9.78
N ALA A 167 -25.63 -8.79 10.63
CA ALA A 167 -26.61 -7.92 11.27
C ALA A 167 -27.61 -7.41 10.21
N HIS A 168 -28.91 -7.61 10.42
CA HIS A 168 -29.99 -7.27 9.47
C HIS A 168 -29.62 -6.07 8.59
N SER A 169 -29.39 -6.30 7.30
CA SER A 169 -28.88 -5.27 6.37
C SER A 169 -29.72 -3.99 6.40
N SER A 170 -31.02 -4.11 6.69
CA SER A 170 -31.93 -3.00 6.93
C SER A 170 -31.54 -2.07 8.09
N GLU A 171 -30.99 -2.61 9.19
CA GLU A 171 -30.52 -1.83 10.33
C GLU A 171 -29.25 -1.04 9.99
N LEU A 172 -28.51 -1.47 8.97
CA LEU A 172 -27.25 -0.87 8.53
C LEU A 172 -27.42 0.20 7.45
N ILE A 173 -28.61 0.33 6.86
CA ILE A 173 -28.91 1.34 5.82
C ILE A 173 -28.51 2.74 6.30
N GLY A 174 -27.65 3.39 5.51
CA GLY A 174 -27.12 4.73 5.78
C GLY A 174 -26.02 4.78 6.86
N LEU A 175 -25.53 3.64 7.34
CA LEU A 175 -24.49 3.53 8.38
C LEU A 175 -23.15 2.99 7.84
N HIS A 176 -23.07 2.64 6.55
CA HIS A 176 -21.92 1.95 5.94
C HIS A 176 -20.61 2.75 6.03
N SER A 177 -20.70 4.08 6.04
CA SER A 177 -19.54 4.99 6.17
C SER A 177 -19.00 5.09 7.60
N MET A 178 -19.76 4.61 8.59
CA MET A 178 -19.41 4.71 10.01
C MET A 178 -18.58 3.51 10.50
N ARG A 179 -17.71 3.76 11.49
CA ARG A 179 -16.99 2.69 12.19
C ARG A 179 -17.94 1.88 13.08
N ALA A 180 -17.53 0.66 13.44
CA ALA A 180 -18.34 -0.29 14.22
C ALA A 180 -19.05 0.33 15.45
N SER A 181 -18.31 1.04 16.31
CA SER A 181 -18.90 1.68 17.50
C SER A 181 -20.02 2.68 17.17
N SER A 182 -19.84 3.50 16.13
CA SER A 182 -20.86 4.46 15.71
C SER A 182 -22.06 3.79 15.05
N ARG A 183 -21.85 2.68 14.32
CA ARG A 183 -22.95 1.87 13.77
C ARG A 183 -23.78 1.24 14.89
N ASP A 184 -23.12 0.67 15.89
CA ASP A 184 -23.78 0.08 17.06
C ASP A 184 -24.57 1.14 17.83
N ALA A 185 -23.98 2.32 18.03
CA ALA A 185 -24.62 3.47 18.64
C ALA A 185 -25.89 3.91 17.90
N ALA A 186 -25.82 4.11 16.58
CA ALA A 186 -26.98 4.52 15.78
C ALA A 186 -28.12 3.49 15.84
N ARG A 187 -27.79 2.20 15.86
CA ARG A 187 -28.78 1.11 16.00
C ARG A 187 -29.42 1.10 17.39
N ALA A 188 -28.63 1.33 18.45
CA ALA A 188 -29.17 1.43 19.80
C ALA A 188 -30.16 2.59 19.95
N VAL A 189 -29.88 3.74 19.32
CA VAL A 189 -30.80 4.90 19.29
C VAL A 189 -32.11 4.55 18.60
N ALA A 190 -32.05 3.93 17.42
CA ALA A 190 -33.25 3.52 16.68
C ALA A 190 -34.10 2.52 17.48
N LYS A 191 -33.46 1.56 18.13
CA LYS A 191 -34.14 0.57 18.99
C LYS A 191 -34.85 1.22 20.18
N GLU A 192 -34.21 2.19 20.83
CA GLU A 192 -34.80 2.91 21.96
C GLU A 192 -35.99 3.78 21.52
N PHE A 193 -35.89 4.41 20.34
CA PHE A 193 -37.01 5.11 19.74
C PHE A 193 -38.19 4.17 19.46
N ASP A 194 -37.97 3.05 18.78
CA ASP A 194 -39.04 2.11 18.44
C ASP A 194 -39.75 1.56 19.70
N ALA A 195 -39.00 1.33 20.78
CA ALA A 195 -39.57 0.91 22.07
C ALA A 195 -40.49 1.98 22.70
N LYS A 196 -40.20 3.26 22.50
CA LYS A 196 -40.92 4.39 23.12
C LYS A 196 -41.98 5.02 22.21
N ALA A 197 -41.86 4.87 20.90
CA ALA A 197 -42.77 5.45 19.90
C ALA A 197 -44.09 4.68 19.75
N GLY A 198 -44.24 3.51 20.40
CA GLY A 198 -45.41 2.63 20.28
C GLY A 198 -46.76 3.35 20.47
N SER A 199 -46.86 4.29 21.42
CA SER A 199 -48.10 4.99 21.74
C SER A 199 -48.35 6.30 20.98
N LEU A 200 -47.42 6.75 20.13
CA LEU A 200 -47.51 8.03 19.43
C LEU A 200 -48.27 7.91 18.11
N ASP A 201 -49.10 8.88 17.77
CA ASP A 201 -49.75 8.96 16.45
C ASP A 201 -48.85 9.66 15.41
N GLY A 202 -49.27 9.65 14.15
CA GLY A 202 -48.50 10.25 13.05
C GLY A 202 -48.29 11.76 13.22
N GLU A 203 -49.28 12.48 13.77
CA GLU A 203 -49.17 13.92 14.05
C GLU A 203 -48.08 14.21 15.09
N ALA A 204 -48.07 13.48 16.21
CA ALA A 204 -47.04 13.63 17.24
C ALA A 204 -45.64 13.27 16.73
N LEU A 205 -45.51 12.23 15.90
CA LEU A 205 -44.24 11.84 15.29
C LEU A 205 -43.75 12.88 14.27
N THR A 206 -44.65 13.46 13.48
CA THR A 206 -44.31 14.54 12.54
C THR A 206 -43.81 15.79 13.28
N ALA A 207 -44.49 16.16 14.37
CA ALA A 207 -44.04 17.26 15.22
C ALA A 207 -42.67 16.97 15.86
N ALA A 208 -42.44 15.73 16.33
CA ALA A 208 -41.16 15.31 16.88
C ALA A 208 -40.02 15.36 15.85
N ALA A 209 -40.28 15.02 14.58
CA ALA A 209 -39.28 15.16 13.52
C ALA A 209 -38.88 16.64 13.31
N VAL A 210 -39.86 17.55 13.24
CA VAL A 210 -39.60 18.99 13.10
C VAL A 210 -38.71 19.50 14.24
N GLU A 211 -39.04 19.11 15.47
CA GLU A 211 -38.24 19.45 16.65
C GLU A 211 -36.83 18.85 16.61
N LEU A 212 -36.69 17.59 16.20
CA LEU A 212 -35.40 16.90 16.09
C LEU A 212 -34.51 17.56 15.02
N THR A 213 -35.08 17.98 13.89
CA THR A 213 -34.38 18.80 12.89
C THR A 213 -33.82 20.08 13.50
N ASP A 214 -34.63 20.81 14.27
CA ASP A 214 -34.17 22.05 14.89
C ASP A 214 -33.04 21.81 15.89
N VAL A 215 -33.10 20.69 16.62
CA VAL A 215 -32.00 20.26 17.48
C VAL A 215 -30.74 19.92 16.67
N ILE A 216 -30.86 19.18 15.57
CA ILE A 216 -29.72 18.85 14.70
C ILE A 216 -29.07 20.13 14.17
N ARG A 217 -29.87 21.09 13.67
CA ARG A 217 -29.38 22.40 13.20
C ARG A 217 -28.65 23.17 14.30
N LEU A 218 -29.18 23.16 15.52
CA LEU A 218 -28.51 23.77 16.67
C LEU A 218 -27.16 23.10 16.95
N LEU A 219 -27.10 21.77 16.94
CA LEU A 219 -25.88 21.00 17.19
C LEU A 219 -24.84 21.19 16.08
N ASP A 220 -25.27 21.30 14.82
CA ASP A 220 -24.40 21.57 13.68
C ASP A 220 -23.80 22.98 13.76
N ALA A 221 -24.61 23.98 14.12
CA ALA A 221 -24.17 25.35 14.36
C ALA A 221 -23.27 25.51 15.60
N ASN A 222 -23.30 24.57 16.55
CA ASN A 222 -22.55 24.64 17.80
C ASN A 222 -21.63 23.42 18.02
N PRO A 223 -20.48 23.34 17.32
CA PRO A 223 -19.55 22.21 17.43
C PRO A 223 -19.03 21.96 18.86
N VAL A 224 -18.90 23.00 19.68
CA VAL A 224 -18.47 22.90 21.08
C VAL A 224 -19.50 22.15 21.92
N LEU A 225 -20.79 22.44 21.72
CA LEU A 225 -21.87 21.75 22.40
C LEU A 225 -21.90 20.27 21.99
N ARG A 226 -21.85 20.01 20.67
CA ARG A 226 -21.78 18.64 20.12
C ARG A 226 -20.62 17.84 20.72
N LYS A 227 -19.44 18.46 20.80
CA LYS A 227 -18.24 17.87 21.40
C LYS A 227 -18.45 17.54 22.88
N ARG A 228 -19.06 18.43 23.66
CA ARG A 228 -19.38 18.20 25.09
C ARG A 228 -20.38 17.08 25.33
N LEU A 229 -21.30 16.87 24.39
CA LEU A 229 -22.27 15.78 24.44
C LEU A 229 -21.71 14.41 24.02
N THR A 230 -20.48 14.34 23.50
CA THR A 230 -19.93 13.10 22.89
C THR A 230 -18.53 12.68 23.37
N GLU A 231 -17.74 13.54 24.01
CA GLU A 231 -16.32 13.24 24.30
C GLU A 231 -16.00 12.55 25.64
N ASP A 232 -16.87 12.63 26.65
CA ASP A 232 -16.54 12.20 28.01
C ASP A 232 -17.15 10.84 28.35
N GLU A 233 -16.44 9.76 28.01
CA GLU A 233 -16.87 8.37 28.25
C GLU A 233 -17.06 8.05 29.75
N ASP A 234 -16.38 8.78 30.64
CA ASP A 234 -16.43 8.56 32.08
C ASP A 234 -17.56 9.36 32.78
N ASN A 235 -18.24 10.26 32.05
CA ASN A 235 -19.26 11.16 32.59
C ASN A 235 -20.58 11.16 31.78
N THR A 236 -21.03 9.98 31.35
CA THR A 236 -22.32 9.83 30.65
C THR A 236 -23.49 10.39 31.45
N ALA A 237 -23.46 10.27 32.79
CA ALA A 237 -24.49 10.83 33.67
C ALA A 237 -24.57 12.37 33.57
N GLY A 238 -23.43 13.07 33.56
CA GLY A 238 -23.41 14.52 33.39
C GLY A 238 -23.83 14.97 31.98
N GLN A 239 -23.50 14.19 30.96
CA GLN A 239 -23.91 14.49 29.57
C GLN A 239 -25.42 14.32 29.36
N THR A 240 -26.01 13.26 29.91
CA THR A 240 -27.45 13.02 29.85
C THR A 240 -28.23 14.07 30.65
N GLU A 241 -27.72 14.47 31.82
CA GLU A 241 -28.29 15.59 32.58
C GLU A 241 -28.21 16.90 31.80
N LEU A 242 -27.07 17.18 31.14
CA LEU A 242 -26.91 18.35 30.28
C LEU A 242 -27.93 18.34 29.13
N ALA A 243 -28.11 17.21 28.45
CA ALA A 243 -29.07 17.07 27.37
C ALA A 243 -30.51 17.31 27.87
N ARG A 244 -30.90 16.70 29.00
CA ARG A 244 -32.21 16.91 29.62
C ARG A 244 -32.43 18.36 30.03
N ASN A 245 -31.44 19.02 30.62
CA ASN A 245 -31.55 20.42 31.03
C ASN A 245 -31.62 21.38 29.83
N LEU A 246 -30.94 21.06 28.73
CA LEU A 246 -30.89 21.92 27.56
C LEU A 246 -32.19 21.85 26.73
N PHE A 247 -32.73 20.64 26.55
CA PHE A 247 -33.85 20.37 25.64
C PHE A 247 -35.17 20.06 26.35
N GLY A 248 -35.14 19.69 27.63
CA GLY A 248 -36.33 19.41 28.43
C GLY A 248 -37.28 20.62 28.46
N GLY A 249 -38.55 20.36 28.16
CA GLY A 249 -39.60 21.39 28.10
C GLY A 249 -39.52 22.32 26.89
N LYS A 250 -38.53 22.15 25.99
CA LYS A 250 -38.43 22.89 24.72
C LYS A 250 -38.80 22.05 23.51
N VAL A 251 -38.59 20.74 23.61
CA VAL A 251 -39.00 19.74 22.61
C VAL A 251 -39.80 18.65 23.31
N SER A 252 -40.53 17.85 22.53
CA SER A 252 -41.34 16.74 23.00
C SER A 252 -40.50 15.69 23.76
N PRO A 253 -41.12 14.93 24.69
CA PRO A 253 -40.42 13.93 25.48
C PRO A 253 -39.69 12.88 24.62
N ILE A 254 -40.27 12.48 23.49
CA ILE A 254 -39.66 11.49 22.59
C ILE A 254 -38.36 11.99 21.96
N VAL A 255 -38.29 13.29 21.61
CA VAL A 255 -37.06 13.89 21.08
C VAL A 255 -35.99 13.96 22.18
N VAL A 256 -36.36 14.32 23.41
CA VAL A 256 -35.43 14.27 24.55
C VAL A 256 -34.93 12.84 24.78
N ASP A 257 -35.80 11.84 24.69
CA ASP A 257 -35.43 10.43 24.84
C ASP A 257 -34.47 9.96 23.74
N ILE A 258 -34.70 10.34 22.48
CA ILE A 258 -33.78 10.08 21.36
C ILE A 258 -32.39 10.69 21.64
N LEU A 259 -32.37 11.96 22.08
CA LEU A 259 -31.12 12.67 22.35
C LEU A 259 -30.35 12.05 23.53
N VAL A 260 -31.06 11.70 24.60
CA VAL A 260 -30.46 11.02 25.76
C VAL A 260 -29.91 9.66 25.32
N ALA A 261 -30.69 8.87 24.58
CA ALA A 261 -30.25 7.58 24.07
C ALA A 261 -29.00 7.70 23.22
N ALA A 262 -28.91 8.73 22.37
CA ALA A 262 -27.75 9.00 21.52
C ALA A 262 -26.53 9.45 22.34
N VAL A 263 -26.72 10.29 23.35
CA VAL A 263 -25.65 10.75 24.25
C VAL A 263 -25.10 9.62 25.13
N GLU A 264 -25.92 8.62 25.46
CA GLU A 264 -25.47 7.43 26.19
C GLU A 264 -24.57 6.51 25.36
N GLN A 265 -24.55 6.66 24.04
CA GLN A 265 -23.76 5.81 23.16
C GLN A 265 -22.33 6.29 22.95
N ARG A 266 -21.48 5.35 22.53
CA ARG A 266 -20.09 5.63 22.14
C ARG A 266 -19.97 5.91 20.65
N TRP A 267 -19.51 7.12 20.32
CA TRP A 267 -19.30 7.57 18.95
C TRP A 267 -17.82 7.56 18.57
N SER A 268 -17.49 7.01 17.40
CA SER A 268 -16.11 7.02 16.89
C SER A 268 -15.66 8.41 16.45
N THR A 269 -16.60 9.24 15.98
CA THR A 269 -16.36 10.64 15.65
C THR A 269 -17.53 11.49 16.10
N THR A 270 -17.30 12.78 16.40
CA THR A 270 -18.37 13.72 16.75
C THR A 270 -19.30 14.04 15.58
N ALA A 271 -18.88 13.78 14.34
CA ALA A 271 -19.71 13.94 13.15
C ALA A 271 -20.70 12.76 12.98
N ASP A 272 -20.31 11.56 13.42
CA ASP A 272 -21.18 10.38 13.39
C ASP A 272 -22.42 10.59 14.27
N PHE A 273 -22.28 11.34 15.37
CA PHE A 273 -23.39 11.69 16.27
C PHE A 273 -24.52 12.44 15.53
N THR A 274 -24.22 13.52 14.82
CA THR A 274 -25.26 14.25 14.07
C THR A 274 -25.69 13.51 12.81
N ALA A 275 -24.83 12.70 12.19
CA ALA A 275 -25.23 11.80 11.11
C ALA A 275 -26.27 10.76 11.57
N ALA A 276 -26.07 10.16 12.73
CA ALA A 276 -27.02 9.21 13.29
C ALA A 276 -28.34 9.87 13.70
N LEU A 277 -28.32 11.10 14.25
CA LEU A 277 -29.55 11.85 14.53
C LEU A 277 -30.31 12.21 13.25
N ARG A 278 -29.63 12.54 12.14
CA ARG A 278 -30.27 12.74 10.83
C ARG A 278 -30.95 11.48 10.31
N ARG A 279 -30.28 10.33 10.44
CA ARG A 279 -30.90 9.03 10.12
C ARG A 279 -32.10 8.75 11.04
N GLN A 280 -31.99 9.08 12.32
CA GLN A 280 -33.07 8.91 13.28
C GLN A 280 -34.28 9.80 12.95
N ASP A 281 -34.06 11.04 12.53
CA ASP A 281 -35.13 11.94 12.05
C ASP A 281 -35.90 11.32 10.87
N ALA A 282 -35.18 10.77 9.89
CA ALA A 282 -35.82 10.04 8.79
C ALA A 282 -36.67 8.85 9.30
N LEU A 283 -36.16 8.07 10.25
CA LEU A 283 -36.93 6.98 10.86
C LEU A 283 -38.18 7.46 11.62
N VAL A 284 -38.12 8.61 12.29
CA VAL A 284 -39.28 9.21 12.97
C VAL A 284 -40.37 9.55 11.95
N VAL A 285 -40.00 10.16 10.83
CA VAL A 285 -40.95 10.52 9.76
C VAL A 285 -41.52 9.27 9.07
N LEU A 286 -40.69 8.27 8.81
CA LEU A 286 -41.15 7.00 8.24
C LEU A 286 -42.09 6.26 9.20
N ALA A 287 -41.84 6.32 10.50
CA ALA A 287 -42.78 5.82 11.50
C ALA A 287 -44.10 6.61 11.49
N ALA A 288 -44.06 7.94 11.28
CA ALA A 288 -45.27 8.74 11.11
C ALA A 288 -46.07 8.31 9.87
N ALA A 289 -45.39 8.15 8.72
CA ALA A 289 -46.00 7.69 7.48
C ALA A 289 -46.61 6.28 7.62
N GLU A 290 -45.97 5.40 8.39
CA GLU A 290 -46.49 4.08 8.75
C GLU A 290 -47.79 4.19 9.58
N ARG A 291 -47.84 5.05 10.60
CA ARG A 291 -49.06 5.30 11.39
C ARG A 291 -50.21 5.87 10.57
N ASP A 292 -49.88 6.72 9.61
CA ASP A 292 -50.85 7.35 8.71
C ASP A 292 -51.25 6.43 7.54
N GLY A 293 -50.63 5.25 7.39
CA GLY A 293 -50.91 4.30 6.31
C GLY A 293 -50.41 4.76 4.93
N THR A 294 -49.44 5.67 4.88
CA THR A 294 -48.90 6.27 3.65
C THR A 294 -47.47 5.81 3.32
N ILE A 295 -46.90 4.87 4.08
CA ILE A 295 -45.51 4.41 3.90
C ILE A 295 -45.21 3.88 2.48
N GLU A 296 -46.15 3.15 1.86
CA GLU A 296 -46.01 2.67 0.47
C GLU A 296 -45.96 3.83 -0.53
N GLN A 297 -46.76 4.87 -0.33
CA GLN A 297 -46.72 6.06 -1.16
C GLN A 297 -45.36 6.76 -1.01
N VAL A 298 -44.88 6.92 0.23
CA VAL A 298 -43.58 7.56 0.53
C VAL A 298 -42.42 6.79 -0.11
N GLU A 299 -42.40 5.47 0.02
CA GLU A 299 -41.40 4.60 -0.61
C GLU A 299 -41.37 4.79 -2.14
N ASN A 300 -42.52 4.69 -2.80
CA ASN A 300 -42.63 4.84 -4.26
C ASN A 300 -42.19 6.22 -4.74
N GLU A 301 -42.57 7.27 -4.02
CA GLU A 301 -42.19 8.64 -4.35
C GLU A 301 -40.68 8.86 -4.16
N LEU A 302 -40.09 8.39 -3.06
CA LEU A 302 -38.65 8.47 -2.80
C LEU A 302 -37.86 7.71 -3.88
N PHE A 303 -38.29 6.50 -4.25
CA PHE A 303 -37.67 5.73 -5.33
C PHE A 303 -37.75 6.47 -6.68
N GLY A 304 -38.91 7.08 -6.98
CA GLY A 304 -39.08 7.91 -8.16
C GLY A 304 -38.13 9.11 -8.20
N VAL A 305 -37.90 9.76 -7.06
CA VAL A 305 -36.95 10.87 -6.94
C VAL A 305 -35.50 10.38 -7.00
N ALA A 306 -35.14 9.28 -6.36
CA ALA A 306 -33.81 8.68 -6.44
C ALA A 306 -33.43 8.39 -7.90
N ARG A 307 -34.31 7.72 -8.64
CA ARG A 307 -34.13 7.44 -10.06
C ARG A 307 -34.04 8.71 -10.91
N LEU A 308 -34.82 9.73 -10.59
CA LEU A 308 -34.74 11.03 -11.28
C LEU A 308 -33.35 11.65 -11.10
N LEU A 309 -32.77 11.60 -9.90
CA LEU A 309 -31.45 12.15 -9.60
C LEU A 309 -30.34 11.35 -10.29
N GLU A 310 -30.43 10.02 -10.24
CA GLU A 310 -29.49 9.11 -10.90
C GLU A 310 -29.43 9.34 -12.43
N GLN A 311 -30.61 9.45 -13.06
CA GLN A 311 -30.72 9.72 -14.49
C GLN A 311 -30.30 11.15 -14.89
N ASN A 312 -30.16 12.06 -13.92
CA ASN A 312 -29.80 13.45 -14.16
C ASN A 312 -28.60 13.88 -13.28
N PRO A 313 -27.37 13.45 -13.59
CA PRO A 313 -26.18 13.71 -12.76
C PRO A 313 -25.91 15.20 -12.51
N ARG A 314 -26.28 16.06 -13.48
CA ARG A 314 -26.16 17.51 -13.33
C ARG A 314 -27.11 18.07 -12.26
N LEU A 315 -28.34 17.55 -12.18
CA LEU A 315 -29.31 17.94 -11.15
C LEU A 315 -28.82 17.44 -9.78
N ALA A 316 -28.40 16.17 -9.69
CA ALA A 316 -27.83 15.61 -8.48
C ALA A 316 -26.65 16.44 -7.97
N SER A 317 -25.72 16.84 -8.86
CA SER A 317 -24.59 17.70 -8.52
C SER A 317 -25.01 19.08 -7.99
N LEU A 318 -26.01 19.73 -8.61
CA LEU A 318 -26.52 21.03 -8.14
C LEU A 318 -27.18 20.94 -6.75
N LEU A 319 -27.93 19.86 -6.48
CA LEU A 319 -28.53 19.63 -5.18
C LEU A 319 -27.50 19.22 -4.11
N SER A 320 -26.40 18.58 -4.53
CA SER A 320 -25.29 18.19 -3.66
C SER A 320 -24.39 19.36 -3.26
N ASP A 321 -24.40 20.45 -4.03
CA ASP A 321 -23.51 21.59 -3.82
C ASP A 321 -23.89 22.41 -2.58
N HIS A 322 -23.34 22.01 -1.44
CA HIS A 322 -23.52 22.68 -0.15
C HIS A 322 -22.86 24.06 -0.04
N THR A 323 -22.08 24.50 -1.04
CA THR A 323 -21.54 25.87 -1.05
C THR A 323 -22.61 26.90 -1.40
N HIS A 324 -23.71 26.44 -2.00
CA HIS A 324 -24.88 27.25 -2.29
C HIS A 324 -25.93 27.17 -1.18
N ASP A 325 -26.70 28.26 -1.07
CA ASP A 325 -27.79 28.40 -0.10
C ASP A 325 -28.75 27.20 -0.15
N ALA A 326 -28.98 26.58 1.01
CA ALA A 326 -29.87 25.43 1.14
C ALA A 326 -31.30 25.77 0.72
N ALA A 327 -31.78 26.99 0.97
CA ALA A 327 -33.12 27.41 0.57
C ALA A 327 -33.30 27.32 -0.96
N LYS A 328 -32.31 27.78 -1.73
CA LYS A 328 -32.35 27.70 -3.19
C LYS A 328 -32.32 26.27 -3.72
N ARG A 329 -31.61 25.37 -3.04
CA ARG A 329 -31.58 23.94 -3.39
C ARG A 329 -32.92 23.28 -3.10
N VAL A 330 -33.55 23.62 -1.98
CA VAL A 330 -34.91 23.18 -1.66
C VAL A 330 -35.93 23.76 -2.64
N ASP A 331 -35.84 25.04 -3.02
CA ASP A 331 -36.71 25.67 -4.02
C ASP A 331 -36.57 25.00 -5.40
N LEU A 332 -35.35 24.67 -5.80
CA LEU A 332 -35.08 23.91 -7.02
C LEU A 332 -35.79 22.55 -6.97
N LEU A 333 -35.65 21.82 -5.87
CA LEU A 333 -36.34 20.54 -5.70
C LEU A 333 -37.87 20.72 -5.69
N GLN A 334 -38.38 21.72 -4.99
CA GLN A 334 -39.82 22.05 -4.92
C GLN A 334 -40.38 22.26 -6.33
N SER A 335 -39.66 22.99 -7.20
CA SER A 335 -40.10 23.25 -8.57
C SER A 335 -40.21 21.99 -9.46
N LEU A 336 -39.53 20.91 -9.09
CA LEU A 336 -39.47 19.67 -9.87
C LEU A 336 -40.46 18.61 -9.40
N VAL A 337 -40.56 18.44 -8.07
CA VAL A 337 -41.28 17.33 -7.44
C VAL A 337 -42.28 17.77 -6.38
N GLY A 338 -42.30 19.04 -5.96
CA GLY A 338 -43.09 19.50 -4.80
C GLY A 338 -44.58 19.23 -4.89
N ASP A 339 -45.21 19.45 -6.05
CA ASP A 339 -46.64 19.17 -6.26
C ASP A 339 -46.95 17.69 -6.55
N LYS A 340 -45.91 16.85 -6.66
CA LYS A 340 -46.01 15.44 -7.06
C LYS A 340 -45.76 14.46 -5.92
N VAL A 341 -45.36 14.95 -4.75
CA VAL A 341 -45.02 14.13 -3.59
C VAL A 341 -45.88 14.50 -2.38
N GLY A 342 -46.13 13.53 -1.51
CA GLY A 342 -46.86 13.71 -0.26
C GLY A 342 -46.08 14.54 0.77
N ALA A 343 -46.76 14.91 1.86
CA ALA A 343 -46.19 15.75 2.91
C ALA A 343 -44.96 15.10 3.60
N HIS A 344 -45.03 13.80 3.92
CA HIS A 344 -43.93 13.05 4.54
C HIS A 344 -42.72 12.96 3.62
N THR A 345 -42.92 12.64 2.34
CA THR A 345 -41.86 12.59 1.33
C THR A 345 -41.22 13.96 1.13
N TRP A 346 -42.03 15.01 1.00
CA TRP A 346 -41.52 16.37 0.88
C TRP A 346 -40.69 16.77 2.11
N TYR A 347 -41.16 16.42 3.30
CA TYR A 347 -40.43 16.65 4.54
C TYR A 347 -39.06 15.98 4.50
N LEU A 348 -39.02 14.66 4.24
CA LEU A 348 -37.76 13.88 4.17
C LEU A 348 -36.77 14.49 3.17
N LEU A 349 -37.22 14.78 1.94
CA LEU A 349 -36.38 15.32 0.89
C LEU A 349 -35.84 16.72 1.22
N SER A 350 -36.72 17.64 1.61
CA SER A 350 -36.34 19.03 1.89
C SER A 350 -35.38 19.11 3.08
N HIS A 351 -35.64 18.34 4.14
CA HIS A 351 -34.80 18.33 5.35
C HIS A 351 -33.45 17.69 5.09
N THR A 352 -33.40 16.60 4.34
CA THR A 352 -32.15 15.94 3.95
C THR A 352 -31.26 16.86 3.12
N LEU A 353 -31.83 17.65 2.20
CA LEU A 353 -31.06 18.63 1.42
C LEU A 353 -30.47 19.77 2.28
N VAL A 354 -31.23 20.24 3.29
CA VAL A 354 -30.73 21.23 4.24
C VAL A 354 -29.60 20.66 5.08
N LEU A 355 -29.74 19.39 5.49
CA LEU A 355 -28.85 18.71 6.41
C LEU A 355 -27.78 17.86 5.71
N LEU A 356 -27.51 18.06 4.41
CA LEU A 356 -26.73 17.14 3.57
C LEU A 356 -25.26 16.97 4.00
N HIS A 357 -24.65 17.96 4.66
CA HIS A 357 -23.29 17.94 5.23
C HIS A 357 -22.19 17.30 4.33
N GLY A 358 -22.26 17.53 3.01
CA GLY A 358 -21.26 17.05 2.05
C GLY A 358 -21.51 15.64 1.48
N GLN A 359 -22.62 14.99 1.85
CA GLN A 359 -23.08 13.78 1.18
C GLN A 359 -23.66 14.13 -0.21
N PRO A 360 -23.48 13.29 -1.25
CA PRO A 360 -24.19 13.46 -2.51
C PRO A 360 -25.71 13.31 -2.32
N ALA A 361 -26.49 14.16 -2.99
CA ALA A 361 -27.95 14.23 -2.84
C ALA A 361 -28.66 12.98 -3.40
N ASP A 362 -28.17 12.44 -4.51
CA ASP A 362 -28.61 11.17 -5.08
C ASP A 362 -28.44 10.02 -4.07
N VAL A 363 -27.25 9.87 -3.49
CA VAL A 363 -26.98 8.85 -2.46
C VAL A 363 -27.84 9.06 -1.21
N ALA A 364 -28.05 10.31 -0.79
CA ALA A 364 -28.87 10.60 0.38
C ALA A 364 -30.35 10.25 0.17
N VAL A 365 -30.90 10.53 -1.01
CA VAL A 365 -32.29 10.20 -1.35
C VAL A 365 -32.46 8.69 -1.55
N ASP A 366 -31.47 8.03 -2.15
CA ASP A 366 -31.45 6.58 -2.29
C ASP A 366 -31.51 5.87 -0.93
N HIS A 367 -30.67 6.26 0.03
CA HIS A 367 -30.75 5.74 1.39
C HIS A 367 -32.11 5.99 2.07
N LEU A 368 -32.81 7.10 1.76
CA LEU A 368 -34.16 7.33 2.29
C LEU A 368 -35.17 6.33 1.70
N ALA A 369 -35.08 6.06 0.39
CA ALA A 369 -35.92 5.07 -0.27
C ALA A 369 -35.68 3.67 0.33
N GLU A 370 -34.42 3.31 0.56
CA GLU A 370 -34.04 2.07 1.22
C GLU A 370 -34.57 1.98 2.67
N LEU A 371 -34.46 3.07 3.45
CA LEU A 371 -35.03 3.13 4.81
C LEU A 371 -36.55 2.99 4.80
N ALA A 372 -37.25 3.60 3.83
CA ALA A 372 -38.69 3.50 3.69
C ALA A 372 -39.14 2.07 3.36
N ALA A 373 -38.48 1.44 2.39
CA ALA A 373 -38.69 0.04 2.03
C ALA A 373 -38.44 -0.88 3.24
N ALA A 374 -37.29 -0.71 3.90
CA ALA A 374 -36.95 -1.44 5.12
C ALA A 374 -38.01 -1.30 6.21
N ARG A 375 -38.56 -0.08 6.41
CA ARG A 375 -39.59 0.17 7.43
C ARG A 375 -40.94 -0.45 7.08
N ARG A 376 -41.32 -0.45 5.80
CA ARG A 376 -42.52 -1.14 5.31
C ARG A 376 -42.43 -2.66 5.51
N GLY A 377 -41.23 -3.21 5.64
CA GLY A 377 -40.99 -4.64 5.66
C GLY A 377 -41.10 -5.27 4.27
N GLU A 378 -40.99 -4.45 3.22
CA GLU A 378 -40.97 -4.88 1.82
C GLU A 378 -39.68 -4.37 1.17
N SER A 379 -38.98 -5.18 0.39
CA SER A 379 -37.79 -4.70 -0.34
C SER A 379 -37.69 -5.38 -1.70
N VAL A 380 -37.13 -4.66 -2.66
CA VAL A 380 -36.95 -5.16 -4.01
C VAL A 380 -35.58 -5.80 -4.13
N ALA A 381 -35.54 -7.05 -4.59
CA ALA A 381 -34.33 -7.71 -5.04
C ALA A 381 -34.22 -7.59 -6.55
N HIS A 382 -33.19 -6.91 -7.03
CA HIS A 382 -32.84 -6.88 -8.45
C HIS A 382 -32.05 -8.15 -8.77
N VAL A 383 -32.62 -9.01 -9.59
CA VAL A 383 -32.05 -10.32 -9.93
C VAL A 383 -31.71 -10.35 -11.40
N VAL A 384 -30.41 -10.35 -11.69
CA VAL A 384 -29.90 -10.51 -13.06
C VAL A 384 -29.63 -11.99 -13.32
N SER A 385 -30.14 -12.50 -14.44
CA SER A 385 -30.10 -13.91 -14.79
C SER A 385 -29.81 -14.09 -16.29
N ALA A 386 -29.23 -15.24 -16.66
CA ALA A 386 -28.94 -15.54 -18.07
C ALA A 386 -30.20 -15.91 -18.90
N ALA A 387 -31.29 -16.27 -18.23
CA ALA A 387 -32.55 -16.71 -18.82
C ALA A 387 -33.73 -16.37 -17.89
N ASP A 388 -34.94 -16.34 -18.44
CA ASP A 388 -36.15 -16.07 -17.66
C ASP A 388 -36.33 -17.04 -16.49
N LEU A 389 -36.54 -16.49 -15.30
CA LEU A 389 -36.94 -17.29 -14.14
C LEU A 389 -38.41 -17.69 -14.26
N THR A 390 -38.69 -18.96 -14.02
CA THR A 390 -40.07 -19.45 -13.89
C THR A 390 -40.77 -18.86 -12.67
N ASP A 391 -42.09 -18.76 -12.68
CA ASP A 391 -42.88 -18.27 -11.53
C ASP A 391 -42.56 -19.04 -10.23
N ALA A 392 -42.30 -20.34 -10.35
CA ALA A 392 -41.90 -21.19 -9.23
C ALA A 392 -40.53 -20.80 -8.67
N GLN A 393 -39.54 -20.52 -9.53
CA GLN A 393 -38.22 -20.05 -9.12
C GLN A 393 -38.28 -18.66 -8.50
N GLN A 394 -39.06 -17.74 -9.07
CA GLN A 394 -39.25 -16.40 -8.49
C GLN A 394 -39.87 -16.48 -7.09
N ALA A 395 -40.92 -17.28 -6.91
CA ALA A 395 -41.56 -17.48 -5.61
C ALA A 395 -40.62 -18.13 -4.58
N ARG A 396 -39.84 -19.14 -4.99
CA ARG A 396 -38.83 -19.76 -4.12
C ARG A 396 -37.74 -18.75 -3.72
N LEU A 397 -37.19 -18.01 -4.69
CA LEU A 397 -36.16 -17.02 -4.45
C LEU A 397 -36.65 -15.91 -3.51
N ALA A 398 -37.87 -15.39 -3.73
CA ALA A 398 -38.50 -14.42 -2.86
C ALA A 398 -38.64 -14.93 -1.41
N SER A 399 -39.06 -16.20 -1.24
CA SER A 399 -39.18 -16.82 0.08
C SER A 399 -37.82 -17.02 0.78
N VAL A 400 -36.80 -17.45 0.04
CA VAL A 400 -35.45 -17.66 0.58
C VAL A 400 -34.84 -16.32 0.99
N LEU A 401 -34.87 -15.32 0.11
CA LEU A 401 -34.38 -13.97 0.41
C LEU A 401 -35.17 -13.34 1.57
N GLY A 402 -36.49 -13.56 1.63
CA GLY A 402 -37.28 -13.05 2.74
C GLY A 402 -36.95 -13.69 4.09
N THR A 403 -36.53 -14.96 4.09
CA THR A 403 -36.02 -15.64 5.28
C THR A 403 -34.64 -15.09 5.70
N ILE A 404 -33.75 -14.86 4.73
CA ILE A 404 -32.40 -14.31 4.97
C ILE A 404 -32.48 -12.87 5.52
N TYR A 405 -33.34 -12.03 4.93
CA TYR A 405 -33.42 -10.61 5.27
C TYR A 405 -34.49 -10.27 6.31
N GLY A 406 -35.32 -11.24 6.72
CA GLY A 406 -36.37 -11.05 7.74
C GLY A 406 -37.52 -10.14 7.30
N ARG A 407 -37.77 -10.00 5.99
CA ARG A 407 -38.78 -9.11 5.41
C ARG A 407 -39.33 -9.65 4.10
N THR A 408 -40.45 -9.14 3.62
CA THR A 408 -41.01 -9.55 2.33
C THR A 408 -40.13 -9.03 1.20
N ILE A 409 -39.69 -9.92 0.30
CA ILE A 409 -38.85 -9.55 -0.84
C ILE A 409 -39.64 -9.68 -2.14
N SER A 410 -39.74 -8.59 -2.89
CA SER A 410 -40.26 -8.58 -4.26
C SER A 410 -39.10 -8.74 -5.24
N VAL A 411 -39.17 -9.74 -6.11
CA VAL A 411 -38.09 -10.05 -7.05
C VAL A 411 -38.36 -9.34 -8.38
N GLN A 412 -37.45 -8.44 -8.79
CA GLN A 412 -37.43 -7.85 -10.12
C GLN A 412 -36.33 -8.50 -10.94
N THR A 413 -36.71 -9.15 -12.05
CA THR A 413 -35.75 -9.88 -12.89
C THR A 413 -35.29 -9.06 -14.09
N GLU A 414 -34.00 -9.10 -14.36
CA GLU A 414 -33.36 -8.59 -15.58
C GLU A 414 -32.59 -9.72 -16.27
N ILE A 415 -32.57 -9.72 -17.61
CA ILE A 415 -31.90 -10.76 -18.40
C ILE A 415 -30.58 -10.21 -18.92
N ASP A 416 -29.48 -10.85 -18.52
CA ASP A 416 -28.13 -10.59 -19.02
C ASP A 416 -27.48 -11.91 -19.49
N PRO A 417 -27.41 -12.14 -20.83
CA PRO A 417 -26.79 -13.33 -21.40
C PRO A 417 -25.30 -13.51 -21.04
N ASP A 418 -24.60 -12.45 -20.64
CA ASP A 418 -23.15 -12.50 -20.35
C ASP A 418 -22.84 -13.22 -19.03
N LEU A 419 -23.84 -13.42 -18.16
CA LEU A 419 -23.71 -14.20 -16.92
C LEU A 419 -23.44 -15.70 -17.15
N LEU A 420 -23.74 -16.21 -18.36
CA LEU A 420 -23.70 -17.62 -18.78
C LEU A 420 -24.69 -18.53 -18.02
N GLY A 421 -24.87 -18.34 -16.72
CA GLY A 421 -25.81 -19.06 -15.86
C GLY A 421 -25.66 -18.69 -14.38
N GLY A 422 -26.59 -19.15 -13.56
CA GLY A 422 -26.71 -18.75 -12.15
C GLY A 422 -27.45 -17.41 -12.01
N LEU A 423 -27.24 -16.73 -10.88
CA LEU A 423 -27.95 -15.50 -10.53
C LEU A 423 -26.96 -14.47 -9.96
N ARG A 424 -27.17 -13.20 -10.30
CA ARG A 424 -26.62 -12.06 -9.55
C ARG A 424 -27.79 -11.35 -8.88
N ILE A 425 -27.78 -11.28 -7.56
CA ILE A 425 -28.88 -10.73 -6.77
C ILE A 425 -28.37 -9.49 -6.06
N ALA A 426 -29.01 -8.36 -6.27
CA ALA A 426 -28.74 -7.12 -5.54
C ALA A 426 -29.95 -6.76 -4.67
N VAL A 427 -29.72 -6.52 -3.39
CA VAL A 427 -30.73 -6.08 -2.42
C VAL A 427 -30.16 -4.89 -1.65
N GLY A 428 -30.62 -3.68 -1.99
CA GLY A 428 -29.99 -2.44 -1.50
C GLY A 428 -28.52 -2.35 -1.93
N ASP A 429 -27.63 -2.21 -0.97
CA ASP A 429 -26.18 -2.13 -1.15
C ASP A 429 -25.47 -3.51 -1.21
N GLU A 430 -26.18 -4.60 -0.96
CA GLU A 430 -25.62 -5.95 -0.98
C GLU A 430 -25.77 -6.62 -2.34
N VAL A 431 -24.67 -7.19 -2.85
CA VAL A 431 -24.66 -7.98 -4.09
C VAL A 431 -24.19 -9.40 -3.79
N ILE A 432 -25.06 -10.37 -4.07
CA ILE A 432 -24.75 -11.80 -4.06
C ILE A 432 -24.42 -12.21 -5.49
N GLU A 433 -23.14 -12.48 -5.74
CA GLU A 433 -22.63 -12.95 -7.03
C GLU A 433 -22.57 -14.48 -7.04
N ALA A 434 -23.64 -15.11 -7.53
CA ALA A 434 -23.72 -16.56 -7.69
C ALA A 434 -23.75 -16.97 -9.18
N ASP A 435 -23.24 -16.12 -10.07
CA ASP A 435 -23.16 -16.37 -11.50
C ASP A 435 -21.86 -17.06 -11.93
N VAL A 436 -21.93 -17.79 -13.04
CA VAL A 436 -20.84 -18.60 -13.58
C VAL A 436 -19.70 -17.73 -14.10
N ALA A 437 -19.99 -16.59 -14.72
CA ALA A 437 -18.98 -15.68 -15.23
C ALA A 437 -18.07 -15.17 -14.10
N THR A 438 -18.65 -14.75 -12.98
CA THR A 438 -17.92 -14.31 -11.78
C THR A 438 -17.12 -15.46 -11.16
N ARG A 439 -17.67 -16.68 -11.09
CA ARG A 439 -16.92 -17.86 -10.60
C ARG A 439 -15.70 -18.18 -11.48
N LEU A 440 -15.82 -18.07 -12.80
CA LEU A 440 -14.70 -18.23 -13.74
C LEU A 440 -13.64 -17.13 -13.58
N ALA A 441 -14.06 -15.87 -13.42
CA ALA A 441 -13.15 -14.76 -13.15
C ALA A 441 -12.37 -14.97 -11.84
N LYS A 442 -13.06 -15.34 -10.75
CA LYS A 442 -12.43 -15.68 -9.46
C LYS A 442 -11.47 -16.87 -9.59
N ALA A 443 -11.82 -17.88 -10.39
CA ALA A 443 -10.94 -19.02 -10.66
C ALA A 443 -9.65 -18.57 -11.37
N ALA A 444 -9.74 -17.69 -12.38
CA ALA A 444 -8.60 -17.14 -13.09
C ALA A 444 -7.69 -16.30 -12.17
N GLU A 445 -8.28 -15.49 -11.28
CA GLU A 445 -7.52 -14.67 -10.32
C GLU A 445 -6.79 -15.51 -9.27
N SER A 446 -7.35 -16.65 -8.86
CA SER A 446 -6.76 -17.56 -7.88
C SER A 446 -5.60 -18.41 -8.43
N LEU A 447 -5.30 -18.31 -9.73
CA LEU A 447 -4.21 -19.05 -10.35
C LEU A 447 -2.86 -18.63 -9.75
N PRO A 448 -1.95 -19.59 -9.51
CA PRO A 448 -0.64 -19.30 -8.96
C PRO A 448 0.16 -18.37 -9.90
N ARG A 449 0.65 -17.26 -9.33
CA ARG A 449 1.45 -16.25 -10.03
C ARG A 449 2.95 -16.50 -10.00
#